data_AF-A0A2M9JRC8-F1
#
_entry.id   AF-A0A2M9JRC8-F1
#
_cell.length_a   1.000
_cell.length_b   1.000
_cell.length_c   1.000
_cell.angle_alpha   90.00
_cell.angle_beta   90.00
_cell.angle_gamma   90.00
#
_symmetry.space_group_name_H-M   'P 1'
#
loop_
_entity.id
_entity.type
_entity.pdbx_description
1 polymer ?
#
loop_
_entity_poly.entity_id
_entity_poly.type
_entity_poly.pdbx_seq_one_letter_code
_entity_poly.pdbx_strand_id
1 'polypeptide(L)'
;MASEWISCENCGSRQRKSPAVTTCARCGVRFDPADSCDDIVDPPPPPLPPPPPPPPPPPPPPPPPPPKLESGIVEGTVRDVQTRTQHGGKDSASVFVMNFRVEEYDDSIDRVRLVPIEMKGLIFEGSVANGDRVRASGRMRSGTLRVKKLHNLTTGADVSAKSYSKIGCAVFLVFVVCMVIFIIVTSRIQP
;
A
#
# COMPACT_ATOMS: atom_id res chain seq x y z
N MET A 1 -2.60 -35.89 47.81
CA MET A 1 -3.82 -36.59 47.39
C MET A 1 -4.74 -35.56 46.75
N ALA A 2 -4.94 -35.60 45.44
CA ALA A 2 -5.76 -34.63 44.73
C ALA A 2 -7.25 -34.93 44.98
N SER A 3 -8.03 -33.92 45.38
CA SER A 3 -9.48 -34.05 45.54
C SER A 3 -10.15 -34.07 44.15
N GLU A 4 -10.74 -35.20 43.78
CA GLU A 4 -11.62 -35.30 42.61
C GLU A 4 -12.96 -34.61 42.89
N TRP A 5 -13.45 -33.83 41.93
CA TRP A 5 -14.75 -33.15 41.99
C TRP A 5 -15.66 -33.68 40.88
N ILE A 6 -16.95 -33.83 41.19
CA ILE A 6 -18.00 -34.21 40.24
C ILE A 6 -19.02 -33.07 40.12
N SER A 7 -19.55 -32.84 38.92
CA SER A 7 -20.60 -31.84 38.67
C SER A 7 -21.94 -32.54 38.52
N CYS A 8 -22.98 -32.05 39.19
CA CYS A 8 -24.34 -32.55 39.01
C CYS A 8 -24.91 -32.02 37.69
N GLU A 9 -25.34 -32.88 36.78
CA GLU A 9 -25.91 -32.46 35.48
C GLU A 9 -27.24 -31.71 35.64
N ASN A 10 -28.02 -32.03 36.67
CA ASN A 10 -29.33 -31.39 36.86
C ASN A 10 -29.23 -29.93 37.38
N CYS A 11 -28.26 -29.61 38.25
CA CYS A 11 -28.17 -28.27 38.86
C CYS A 11 -26.81 -27.58 38.75
N GLY A 12 -25.83 -28.23 38.12
CA GLY A 12 -24.49 -27.70 37.89
C GLY A 12 -23.60 -27.59 39.14
N SER A 13 -24.06 -28.01 40.33
CA SER A 13 -23.25 -27.89 41.54
C SER A 13 -22.06 -28.85 41.53
N ARG A 14 -20.86 -28.36 41.85
CA ARG A 14 -19.67 -29.21 42.04
C ARG A 14 -19.59 -29.71 43.47
N GLN A 15 -19.43 -31.01 43.65
CA GLN A 15 -19.25 -31.64 44.95
C GLN A 15 -18.01 -32.52 44.95
N ARG A 16 -17.40 -32.74 46.12
CA ARG A 16 -16.26 -33.65 46.22
C ARG A 16 -16.74 -35.07 45.99
N LYS A 17 -16.02 -35.80 45.14
CA LYS A 17 -16.30 -37.21 44.87
C LYS A 17 -16.02 -37.98 46.16
N SER A 18 -17.07 -38.50 46.79
CA SER A 18 -17.01 -39.32 47.99
C SER A 18 -17.86 -40.56 47.76
N PRO A 19 -17.37 -41.76 48.09
CA PRO A 19 -18.12 -43.01 47.89
C PRO A 19 -19.43 -43.07 48.69
N ALA A 20 -19.61 -42.18 49.67
CA ALA A 20 -20.84 -42.08 50.46
C ALA A 20 -21.89 -41.12 49.86
N VAL A 21 -21.58 -40.35 48.81
CA VAL A 21 -22.50 -39.35 48.24
C VAL A 21 -23.30 -39.98 47.10
N THR A 22 -24.45 -40.55 47.44
CA THR A 22 -25.43 -41.09 46.48
C THR A 22 -26.47 -40.06 46.05
N THR A 23 -26.50 -38.87 46.64
CA THR A 23 -27.42 -37.78 46.27
C THR A 23 -26.73 -36.44 46.16
N CYS A 24 -27.18 -35.60 45.22
CA CYS A 24 -26.71 -34.23 45.13
C CYS A 24 -27.21 -33.42 46.33
N ALA A 25 -26.31 -32.88 47.15
CA ALA A 25 -26.69 -32.06 48.32
C ALA A 25 -27.48 -30.77 47.97
N ARG A 26 -27.53 -30.36 46.70
CA ARG A 26 -28.25 -29.15 46.28
C ARG A 26 -29.67 -29.42 45.78
N CYS A 27 -29.87 -30.45 44.96
CA CYS A 27 -31.17 -30.74 44.34
C CYS A 27 -31.77 -32.09 44.76
N GLY A 28 -31.06 -32.91 45.55
CA GLY A 28 -31.56 -34.16 46.09
C GLY A 28 -31.60 -35.34 45.12
N VAL A 29 -31.22 -35.15 43.85
CA VAL A 29 -31.22 -36.21 42.83
C VAL A 29 -30.23 -37.31 43.22
N ARG A 30 -30.67 -38.57 43.13
CA ARG A 30 -29.82 -39.75 43.34
C ARG A 30 -28.94 -40.00 42.12
N PHE A 31 -27.67 -40.30 42.35
CA PHE A 31 -26.78 -40.82 41.33
C PHE A 31 -26.88 -42.34 41.39
N ASP A 32 -27.53 -42.97 40.40
CA ASP A 32 -27.58 -44.42 40.33
C ASP A 32 -26.21 -44.95 39.84
N PRO A 33 -25.45 -45.70 40.66
CA PRO A 33 -24.09 -46.11 40.32
C PRO A 33 -24.01 -47.21 39.24
N ALA A 34 -25.15 -47.58 38.63
CA ALA A 34 -25.31 -48.84 37.92
C ALA A 34 -26.01 -48.74 36.54
N ASP A 35 -26.31 -47.55 36.02
CA ASP A 35 -26.78 -47.44 34.62
C ASP A 35 -25.60 -47.55 33.64
N SER A 36 -25.19 -48.80 33.52
CA SER A 36 -24.45 -49.37 32.41
C SER A 36 -25.18 -49.14 31.09
N CYS A 37 -24.37 -48.75 30.10
CA CYS A 37 -24.53 -48.98 28.67
C CYS A 37 -25.51 -50.11 28.28
N ASP A 38 -26.66 -49.75 27.71
CA ASP A 38 -27.38 -50.62 26.77
C ASP A 38 -27.83 -49.81 25.55
N ASP A 39 -27.43 -50.32 24.40
CA ASP A 39 -27.57 -49.81 23.05
C ASP A 39 -29.05 -49.70 22.61
N ILE A 40 -29.61 -48.49 22.65
CA ILE A 40 -30.71 -48.13 21.76
C ILE A 40 -30.08 -47.63 20.46
N VAL A 41 -29.86 -48.54 19.51
CA VAL A 41 -29.48 -48.16 18.13
C VAL A 41 -30.71 -47.59 17.44
N ASP A 42 -30.89 -46.27 17.55
CA ASP A 42 -31.85 -45.54 16.72
C ASP A 42 -31.54 -45.76 15.22
N PRO A 43 -32.55 -45.99 14.37
CA PRO A 43 -32.33 -46.10 12.93
C PRO A 43 -31.68 -44.82 12.40
N PRO A 44 -30.74 -44.92 11.45
CA PRO A 44 -30.04 -43.75 10.94
C PRO A 44 -31.05 -42.76 10.33
N PRO A 45 -30.95 -41.45 10.63
CA PRO A 45 -31.82 -40.46 10.05
C PRO A 45 -31.69 -40.45 8.52
N PRO A 46 -32.77 -40.14 7.78
CA PRO A 46 -32.69 -40.00 6.33
C PRO A 46 -31.62 -38.96 5.94
N PRO A 47 -30.93 -39.14 4.79
CA PRO A 47 -29.93 -38.19 4.34
C PRO A 47 -30.57 -36.81 4.14
N LEU A 48 -29.93 -35.78 4.71
CA LEU A 48 -30.34 -34.40 4.52
C LEU A 48 -30.27 -34.05 3.02
N PRO A 49 -31.21 -33.23 2.51
CA PRO A 49 -31.10 -32.70 1.17
C PRO A 49 -29.79 -31.90 1.03
N PRO A 50 -29.15 -31.90 -0.16
CA PRO A 50 -27.95 -31.11 -0.38
C PRO A 50 -28.22 -29.63 -0.07
N PRO A 51 -27.27 -28.91 0.54
CA PRO A 51 -27.43 -27.50 0.79
C PRO A 51 -27.64 -26.76 -0.54
N PRO A 52 -28.47 -25.69 -0.55
CA PRO A 52 -28.59 -24.85 -1.73
C PRO A 52 -27.22 -24.30 -2.13
N PRO A 53 -26.97 -24.08 -3.44
CA PRO A 53 -25.72 -23.49 -3.88
C PRO A 53 -25.50 -22.13 -3.20
N PRO A 54 -24.26 -21.76 -2.85
CA PRO A 54 -23.98 -20.47 -2.28
C PRO A 54 -24.41 -19.37 -3.26
N PRO A 55 -24.94 -18.23 -2.76
CA PRO A 55 -25.24 -17.10 -3.62
C PRO A 55 -23.97 -16.66 -4.37
N PRO A 56 -24.10 -16.15 -5.61
CA PRO A 56 -22.96 -15.63 -6.34
C PRO A 56 -22.27 -14.54 -5.51
N PRO A 57 -20.93 -14.44 -5.57
CA PRO A 57 -20.22 -13.39 -4.87
C PRO A 57 -20.72 -12.03 -5.35
N PRO A 58 -20.85 -11.04 -4.45
CA PRO A 58 -21.23 -9.69 -4.85
C PRO A 58 -20.22 -9.16 -5.89
N PRO A 59 -20.67 -8.34 -6.85
CA PRO A 59 -19.75 -7.72 -7.81
C PRO A 59 -18.66 -6.95 -7.05
N PRO A 60 -17.41 -6.95 -7.55
CA PRO A 60 -16.35 -6.20 -6.92
C PRO A 60 -16.74 -4.72 -6.81
N PRO A 61 -16.41 -4.04 -5.71
CA PRO A 61 -16.69 -2.62 -5.57
C PRO A 61 -16.04 -1.84 -6.72
N PRO A 62 -16.68 -0.77 -7.21
CA PRO A 62 -16.09 0.08 -8.24
C PRO A 62 -14.72 0.59 -7.78
N PRO A 63 -13.74 0.71 -8.69
CA PRO A 63 -12.43 1.23 -8.33
C PRO A 63 -12.56 2.62 -7.71
N PRO A 64 -11.79 2.94 -6.66
CA PRO A 64 -11.85 4.24 -6.02
C PRO A 64 -11.55 5.35 -7.04
N PRO A 65 -12.24 6.51 -6.95
CA PRO A 65 -11.97 7.64 -7.83
C PRO A 65 -10.50 8.04 -7.74
N PRO A 66 -9.88 8.48 -8.86
CA PRO A 66 -8.49 8.91 -8.86
C PRO A 66 -8.30 10.02 -7.81
N PRO A 67 -7.22 9.97 -6.99
CA PRO A 67 -6.96 11.01 -6.01
C PRO A 67 -6.93 12.37 -6.69
N LYS A 68 -7.70 13.33 -6.18
CA LYS A 68 -7.58 14.74 -6.58
C LYS A 68 -6.13 15.12 -6.31
N LEU A 69 -5.40 15.49 -7.36
CA LEU A 69 -3.98 15.83 -7.29
C LEU A 69 -3.83 17.15 -6.53
N GLU A 70 -3.61 17.07 -5.23
CA GLU A 70 -3.27 18.23 -4.42
C GLU A 70 -1.91 18.77 -4.89
N SER A 71 -1.91 19.94 -5.51
CA SER A 71 -0.69 20.68 -5.80
C SER A 71 -0.13 21.22 -4.50
N GLY A 72 1.09 20.84 -4.16
CA GLY A 72 1.79 21.31 -2.97
C GLY A 72 2.96 22.22 -3.34
N ILE A 73 3.15 23.27 -2.56
CA ILE A 73 4.39 24.06 -2.52
C ILE A 73 4.98 23.83 -1.14
N VAL A 74 6.27 23.51 -1.08
CA VAL A 74 7.00 23.29 0.17
C VAL A 74 8.30 24.08 0.10
N GLU A 75 8.59 24.81 1.17
CA GLU A 75 9.87 25.49 1.38
C GLU A 75 10.49 24.97 2.67
N GLY A 76 11.81 24.75 2.66
CA GLY A 76 12.49 24.27 3.86
C GLY A 76 13.89 23.74 3.59
N THR A 77 14.46 23.08 4.60
CA THR A 77 15.83 22.55 4.57
C THR A 77 15.85 21.10 4.07
N VAL A 78 16.76 20.78 3.16
CA VAL A 78 16.88 19.44 2.58
C VAL A 78 17.62 18.47 3.50
N ARG A 79 17.09 17.25 3.61
CA ARG A 79 17.65 16.10 4.33
C ARG A 79 17.61 14.84 3.47
N ASP A 80 18.48 13.89 3.80
CA ASP A 80 18.51 12.53 3.26
C ASP A 80 18.51 12.47 1.71
N VAL A 81 19.33 13.30 1.06
CA VAL A 81 19.45 13.25 -0.42
C VAL A 81 19.98 11.90 -0.87
N GLN A 82 19.19 11.21 -1.68
CA GLN A 82 19.52 9.93 -2.28
C GLN A 82 19.18 9.92 -3.76
N THR A 83 20.16 9.59 -4.60
CA THR A 83 19.95 9.38 -6.04
C THR A 83 20.04 7.90 -6.35
N ARG A 84 19.08 7.37 -7.11
CA ARG A 84 19.08 6.00 -7.62
C ARG A 84 18.72 5.94 -9.09
N THR A 85 19.20 4.92 -9.78
CA THR A 85 18.83 4.64 -11.18
C THR A 85 17.76 3.56 -11.20
N GLN A 86 16.62 3.85 -11.82
CA GLN A 86 15.53 2.90 -12.02
C GLN A 86 15.50 2.49 -13.50
N HIS A 87 15.73 1.20 -13.77
CA HIS A 87 15.56 0.64 -15.11
C HIS A 87 14.06 0.43 -15.37
N GLY A 88 13.50 1.13 -16.35
CA GLY A 88 12.12 0.95 -16.76
C GLY A 88 11.94 -0.42 -17.40
N GLY A 89 11.09 -1.28 -16.81
CA GLY A 89 10.91 -2.66 -17.31
C GLY A 89 10.33 -2.79 -18.73
N LYS A 90 9.75 -1.71 -19.29
CA LYS A 90 9.10 -1.71 -20.62
C LYS A 90 9.68 -0.71 -21.62
N ASP A 91 10.26 0.38 -21.12
CA ASP A 91 10.98 1.40 -21.88
C ASP A 91 12.42 1.37 -21.34
N SER A 92 13.36 0.81 -22.11
CA SER A 92 14.76 0.53 -21.77
C SER A 92 15.63 1.73 -21.39
N ALA A 93 15.02 2.90 -21.15
CA ALA A 93 15.71 4.06 -20.63
C ALA A 93 15.85 3.96 -19.10
N SER A 94 17.09 4.07 -18.62
CA SER A 94 17.38 4.29 -17.21
C SER A 94 16.87 5.67 -16.80
N VAL A 95 15.99 5.71 -15.80
CA VAL A 95 15.47 6.96 -15.23
C VAL A 95 16.17 7.19 -13.90
N PHE A 96 16.77 8.37 -13.74
CA PHE A 96 17.31 8.78 -12.46
C PHE A 96 16.18 9.27 -11.56
N VAL A 97 16.18 8.78 -10.33
CA VAL A 97 15.22 9.12 -9.29
C VAL A 97 16.00 9.73 -8.12
N MET A 98 15.72 10.99 -7.83
CA MET A 98 16.26 11.69 -6.67
C MET A 98 15.18 11.76 -5.61
N ASN A 99 15.47 11.24 -4.42
CA ASN A 99 14.59 11.31 -3.27
C ASN A 99 15.30 12.10 -2.17
N PHE A 100 14.57 12.95 -1.49
CA PHE A 100 15.04 13.67 -0.31
C PHE A 100 13.84 14.07 0.52
N ARG A 101 14.07 14.64 1.70
CA ARG A 101 13.03 15.17 2.58
C ARG A 101 13.28 16.65 2.78
N VAL A 102 12.20 17.43 2.87
CA VAL A 102 12.27 18.84 3.21
C VAL A 102 11.67 19.02 4.60
N GLU A 103 12.45 19.61 5.50
CA GLU A 103 12.02 20.07 6.81
C GLU A 103 11.34 21.42 6.64
N GLU A 104 10.02 21.41 6.69
CA GLU A 104 9.19 22.60 6.74
C GLU A 104 9.03 23.01 8.21
N TYR A 105 9.51 24.20 8.53
CA TYR A 105 9.30 24.84 9.84
C TYR A 105 8.00 25.62 9.77
N ASP A 106 7.00 25.20 10.56
CA ASP A 106 5.78 25.97 10.77
C ASP A 106 6.02 26.92 11.95
N ASP A 107 6.01 28.23 11.68
CA ASP A 107 6.22 29.28 12.68
C ASP A 107 5.17 29.24 13.82
N SER A 108 4.07 28.53 13.60
CA SER A 108 2.91 28.53 14.50
C SER A 108 3.03 27.50 15.64
N ILE A 109 3.78 26.42 15.41
CA ILE A 109 3.86 25.27 16.32
C ILE A 109 5.19 24.58 16.01
N ASP A 110 6.09 24.47 16.99
CA ASP A 110 7.42 23.81 16.97
C ASP A 110 7.40 22.34 16.46
N ARG A 111 6.90 22.13 15.25
CA ARG A 111 6.64 20.86 14.59
C ARG A 111 7.34 20.94 13.26
N VAL A 112 8.44 20.21 13.17
CA VAL A 112 9.15 20.00 11.92
C VAL A 112 8.33 19.00 11.09
N ARG A 113 7.74 19.47 10.00
CA ARG A 113 7.08 18.58 9.04
C ARG A 113 8.11 18.13 8.01
N LEU A 114 8.39 16.82 7.99
CA LEU A 114 9.25 16.22 6.95
C LEU A 114 8.41 15.82 5.74
N VAL A 115 8.54 16.58 4.65
CA VAL A 115 7.86 16.26 3.39
C VAL A 115 8.81 15.49 2.48
N PRO A 116 8.53 14.22 2.14
CA PRO A 116 9.34 13.49 1.18
C PRO A 116 9.10 14.03 -0.24
N ILE A 117 10.18 14.31 -0.95
CA ILE A 117 10.20 14.81 -2.32
C ILE A 117 10.82 13.74 -3.22
N GLU A 118 10.17 13.50 -4.36
CA GLU A 118 10.68 12.64 -5.42
C GLU A 118 10.78 13.45 -6.73
N MET A 119 11.98 13.49 -7.31
CA MET A 119 12.21 13.98 -8.67
C MET A 119 12.60 12.82 -9.58
N LYS A 120 12.03 12.78 -10.79
CA LYS A 120 12.29 11.75 -11.79
C LYS A 120 12.62 12.37 -13.13
N GLY A 121 13.78 12.02 -13.68
CA GLY A 121 14.24 12.53 -14.95
C GLY A 121 15.25 11.59 -15.61
N LEU A 122 15.45 11.77 -16.91
CA LEU A 122 16.56 11.12 -17.63
C LEU A 122 17.87 11.87 -17.37
N ILE A 123 17.77 13.17 -17.14
CA ILE A 123 18.88 14.07 -16.85
C ILE A 123 18.41 15.04 -15.77
N PHE A 124 19.30 15.35 -14.83
CA PHE A 124 19.12 16.41 -13.85
C PHE A 124 20.03 17.59 -14.20
N GLU A 125 19.46 18.78 -14.20
CA GLU A 125 20.21 20.03 -14.23
C GLU A 125 20.22 20.65 -12.85
N GLY A 126 21.37 21.17 -12.43
CA GLY A 126 21.58 21.68 -11.08
C GLY A 126 21.90 20.58 -10.08
N SER A 127 22.08 20.98 -8.82
CA SER A 127 22.37 20.06 -7.71
C SER A 127 21.66 20.50 -6.45
N VAL A 128 21.36 19.52 -5.59
CA VAL A 128 20.80 19.72 -4.26
C VAL A 128 21.64 18.90 -3.28
N ALA A 129 22.04 19.52 -2.18
CA ALA A 129 22.77 18.90 -1.09
C ALA A 129 21.96 18.92 0.21
N ASN A 130 22.37 18.08 1.17
CA ASN A 130 21.84 18.13 2.52
C ASN A 130 22.18 19.49 3.15
N GLY A 131 21.20 20.12 3.79
CA GLY A 131 21.34 21.46 4.39
C GLY A 131 20.94 22.61 3.46
N ASP A 132 20.72 22.36 2.17
CA ASP A 132 20.23 23.41 1.26
C ASP A 132 18.80 23.82 1.64
N ARG A 133 18.53 25.13 1.70
CA ARG A 133 17.17 25.65 1.65
C ARG A 133 16.65 25.59 0.22
N VAL A 134 15.48 24.99 0.03
CA VAL A 134 14.85 24.84 -1.28
C VAL A 134 13.38 25.25 -1.24
N ARG A 135 12.87 25.71 -2.38
CA ARG A 135 11.45 25.88 -2.64
C ARG A 135 11.04 24.95 -3.78
N ALA A 136 10.22 23.97 -3.45
CA ALA A 136 9.78 22.95 -4.38
C ALA A 136 8.27 23.05 -4.62
N SER A 137 7.83 22.87 -5.86
CA SER A 137 6.42 22.81 -6.21
C SER A 137 6.14 21.57 -7.04
N GLY A 138 5.01 20.93 -6.75
CA GLY A 138 4.75 19.61 -7.32
C GLY A 138 3.35 19.12 -7.08
N ARG A 139 3.15 17.85 -7.40
CA ARG A 139 1.90 17.15 -7.15
C ARG A 139 2.11 16.14 -6.04
N MET A 140 1.30 16.22 -4.99
CA MET A 140 1.26 15.18 -3.97
C MET A 140 0.71 13.90 -4.58
N ARG A 141 1.44 12.80 -4.39
CA ARG A 141 1.00 11.46 -4.80
C ARG A 141 1.48 10.45 -3.79
N SER A 142 0.54 9.76 -3.14
CA SER A 142 0.85 8.70 -2.17
C SER A 142 1.78 9.18 -1.05
N GLY A 143 1.54 10.38 -0.51
CA GLY A 143 2.34 10.98 0.56
C GLY A 143 3.69 11.55 0.13
N THR A 144 4.06 11.48 -1.16
CA THR A 144 5.32 12.05 -1.69
C THR A 144 5.03 13.21 -2.63
N LEU A 145 5.74 14.32 -2.47
CA LEU A 145 5.65 15.46 -3.37
C LEU A 145 6.49 15.17 -4.62
N ARG A 146 5.83 14.97 -5.76
CA ARG A 146 6.52 14.76 -7.03
C ARG A 146 6.82 16.08 -7.70
N VAL A 147 8.11 16.32 -7.90
CA VAL A 147 8.63 17.62 -8.35
C VAL A 147 9.39 17.42 -9.66
N LYS A 148 9.14 18.32 -10.62
CA LYS A 148 9.91 18.40 -11.87
C LYS A 148 10.97 19.49 -11.82
N LYS A 149 10.69 20.57 -11.09
CA LYS A 149 11.56 21.72 -10.94
C LYS A 149 11.48 22.24 -9.51
N LEU A 150 12.61 22.56 -8.91
CA LEU A 150 12.70 23.28 -7.65
C LEU A 150 13.72 24.40 -7.76
N HIS A 151 13.65 25.34 -6.83
CA HIS A 151 14.60 26.42 -6.71
C HIS A 151 15.43 26.22 -5.45
N ASN A 152 16.75 26.23 -5.57
CA ASN A 152 17.67 26.17 -4.44
C ASN A 152 17.92 27.60 -3.94
N LEU A 153 17.31 27.95 -2.81
CA LEU A 153 17.40 29.29 -2.21
C LEU A 153 18.78 29.58 -1.63
N THR A 154 19.61 28.54 -1.42
CA THR A 154 20.97 28.69 -0.89
C THR A 154 21.94 29.10 -1.99
N THR A 155 21.84 28.46 -3.16
CA THR A 155 22.73 28.71 -4.30
C THR A 155 22.15 29.65 -5.34
N GLY A 156 20.84 29.93 -5.29
CA GLY A 156 20.11 30.70 -6.30
C GLY A 156 19.88 29.93 -7.61
N ALA A 157 20.21 28.63 -7.66
CA ALA A 157 20.11 27.82 -8.86
C ALA A 157 18.77 27.08 -8.96
N ASP A 158 18.27 26.92 -10.19
CA ASP A 158 17.15 26.03 -10.47
C ASP A 158 17.64 24.60 -10.65
N VAL A 159 16.92 23.65 -10.05
CA VAL A 159 17.14 22.22 -10.25
C VAL A 159 15.96 21.62 -10.98
N SER A 160 16.22 20.99 -12.12
CA SER A 160 15.16 20.50 -13.02
C SER A 160 15.43 19.09 -13.50
N ALA A 161 14.39 18.27 -13.49
CA ALA A 161 14.37 16.93 -14.03
C ALA A 161 13.85 16.95 -15.48
N LYS A 162 14.74 16.68 -16.44
CA LYS A 162 14.38 16.62 -17.86
C LYS A 162 13.84 15.24 -18.22
N SER A 163 12.77 15.21 -19.01
CA SER A 163 12.18 13.99 -19.57
C SER A 163 11.84 14.25 -21.03
N TYR A 164 12.17 13.32 -21.93
CA TYR A 164 11.76 13.43 -23.31
C TYR A 164 10.26 13.17 -23.44
N SER A 165 9.55 14.12 -24.04
CA SER A 165 8.19 13.91 -24.51
C SER A 165 8.24 12.91 -25.67
N LYS A 166 7.54 11.77 -25.55
CA LYS A 166 7.40 10.79 -26.63
C LYS A 166 6.86 11.44 -27.92
N ILE A 167 5.97 12.42 -27.77
CA ILE A 167 5.40 13.19 -28.88
C ILE A 167 6.46 14.07 -29.54
N GLY A 168 7.31 14.73 -28.75
CA GLY A 168 8.39 15.56 -29.28
C GLY A 168 9.41 14.76 -30.10
N CYS A 169 9.81 13.58 -29.61
CA CYS A 169 10.69 12.67 -30.34
C CYS A 169 10.04 12.19 -31.65
N ALA A 170 8.75 11.81 -31.63
CA ALA A 170 8.05 11.34 -32.83
C ALA A 170 7.96 12.45 -33.89
N VAL A 171 7.59 13.67 -33.50
CA VAL A 171 7.51 14.82 -34.41
C VAL A 171 8.89 15.15 -35.00
N PHE A 172 9.94 15.14 -34.19
CA PHE A 172 11.31 15.37 -34.66
C PHE A 172 11.76 14.31 -35.67
N LEU A 173 11.50 13.03 -35.42
CA LEU A 173 11.81 11.96 -36.36
C LEU A 173 11.08 12.11 -37.69
N VAL A 174 9.79 12.44 -37.66
CA VAL A 174 9.02 12.72 -38.87
C VAL A 174 9.62 13.88 -39.65
N PHE A 175 9.96 14.98 -38.96
CA PHE A 175 10.60 16.14 -39.59
C PHE A 175 11.94 15.78 -40.26
N VAL A 176 12.82 15.03 -39.56
CA VAL A 176 14.11 14.59 -40.12
C VAL A 176 13.90 13.71 -41.35
N VAL A 177 12.95 12.76 -41.30
CA VAL A 177 12.63 11.92 -42.46
C VAL A 177 12.13 12.76 -43.64
N CYS A 178 11.22 13.71 -43.41
CA CYS A 178 10.75 14.63 -44.44
C CYS A 178 11.89 15.48 -45.02
N MET A 179 12.80 15.98 -44.19
CA MET A 179 13.96 16.76 -44.63
C MET A 179 14.92 15.93 -45.48
N VAL A 180 15.20 14.68 -45.10
CA VAL A 180 16.01 13.75 -45.89
C VAL A 180 15.37 13.45 -47.23
N ILE A 181 14.06 13.18 -47.27
CA ILE A 181 13.31 12.99 -48.53
C ILE A 181 13.41 14.24 -49.40
N PHE A 182 13.24 15.43 -48.82
CA PHE A 182 13.35 16.70 -49.55
C PHE A 182 14.76 16.89 -50.14
N ILE A 183 15.82 16.61 -49.39
CA ILE A 183 17.21 16.65 -49.89
C ILE A 183 17.39 15.65 -51.04
N ILE A 184 16.87 14.43 -50.93
CA ILE A 184 16.97 13.42 -51.99
C ILE A 184 16.22 13.89 -53.24
N VAL A 185 15.01 14.41 -53.10
CA VAL A 185 14.20 14.90 -54.23
C VAL A 185 14.88 16.09 -54.90
N THR A 186 15.36 17.07 -54.13
CA THR A 186 16.03 18.27 -54.66
C THR A 186 17.37 17.95 -55.32
N SER A 187 18.17 17.05 -54.75
CA SER A 187 19.44 16.60 -55.34
C SER A 187 19.25 15.79 -56.64
N ARG A 188 18.06 15.25 -56.89
CA ARG A 188 17.70 14.60 -58.16
C ARG A 188 17.15 15.56 -59.22
N ILE A 189 16.78 16.78 -58.83
CA ILE A 189 16.17 17.80 -59.69
C ILE A 189 17.20 18.86 -60.13
N GLN A 190 18.35 18.97 -59.45
CA GLN A 190 19.46 19.79 -59.95
C GLN A 190 20.10 19.10 -61.17
N PRO A 191 20.05 19.74 -62.37
CA PRO A 191 20.61 19.21 -63.60
C PRO A 191 22.15 19.24 -63.62
#